data_AF-A0A5N5D041-F1
#
_entry.id   AF-A0A5N5D041-F1
#
_cell.length_a   1.000
_cell.length_b   1.000
_cell.length_c   1.000
_cell.angle_alpha   90.00
_cell.angle_beta   90.00
_cell.angle_gamma   90.00
#
_symmetry.space_group_name_H-M   'P 1'
#
loop_
_entity.id
_entity.type
_entity.pdbx_description
1 polymer ?
#
loop_
_entity_poly.entity_id
_entity_poly.type
_entity_poly.pdbx_seq_one_letter_code
_entity_poly.pdbx_strand_id
1 'polypeptide(L)'
;MITDLGCHLDIPHSASDAELTAIDMEIRRRVYWGAYVGDKFQSLFLGRPPAMLESAGKVSREYLDSYEELEMWTPYVDPLVESSDATVPAYPGRPSYALSTFRSLLQLCDIAARIIDAFYSINSAEISQDALLETRHDVREQLSQWKNNLSLWLKYDPSTQPTPPPHQVTPQ
;
A
#
# COMPACT_ATOMS: atom_id res chain seq x y z
N MET A 1 -17.92 -7.57 -6.42
CA MET A 1 -16.97 -7.86 -7.53
C MET A 1 -15.75 -8.65 -7.07
N ILE A 2 -14.93 -8.18 -6.12
CA ILE A 2 -13.73 -8.92 -5.65
C ILE A 2 -14.08 -10.25 -4.99
N THR A 3 -15.15 -10.27 -4.20
CA THR A 3 -15.72 -11.48 -3.61
C THR A 3 -16.22 -12.43 -4.67
N ASP A 4 -16.95 -11.91 -5.66
CA ASP A 4 -17.54 -12.68 -6.77
C ASP A 4 -16.47 -13.32 -7.66
N LEU A 5 -15.30 -12.67 -7.80
CA LEU A 5 -14.13 -13.21 -8.50
C LEU A 5 -13.30 -14.18 -7.65
N GLY A 6 -13.65 -14.39 -6.38
CA GLY A 6 -12.93 -15.30 -5.48
C GLY A 6 -11.56 -14.81 -5.02
N CYS A 7 -11.20 -13.54 -5.25
CA CYS A 7 -9.87 -13.01 -4.89
C CYS A 7 -9.62 -12.93 -3.36
N HIS A 8 -10.67 -13.06 -2.55
CA HIS A 8 -10.62 -13.08 -1.09
C HIS A 8 -10.22 -14.44 -0.49
N LEU A 9 -10.05 -15.46 -1.34
CA LEU A 9 -9.75 -16.83 -0.98
C LEU A 9 -8.30 -17.17 -1.39
N ASP A 10 -7.45 -17.56 -0.44
CA ASP A 10 -6.27 -18.38 -0.77
C ASP A 10 -6.74 -19.83 -0.93
N ILE A 11 -6.91 -20.25 -2.18
CA ILE A 11 -7.28 -21.63 -2.50
C ILE A 11 -5.98 -22.44 -2.60
N PRO A 12 -5.74 -23.43 -1.71
CA PRO A 12 -4.58 -24.30 -1.84
C PRO A 12 -4.71 -25.17 -3.09
N HIS A 13 -3.58 -25.45 -3.74
CA HIS A 13 -3.47 -26.23 -4.98
C HIS A 13 -4.22 -27.57 -4.96
N SER A 14 -4.49 -28.16 -3.79
CA SER A 14 -5.15 -29.45 -3.67
C SER A 14 -6.69 -29.41 -3.73
N ALA A 15 -7.32 -28.24 -3.87
CA ALA A 15 -8.76 -28.08 -3.63
C ALA A 15 -9.63 -27.81 -4.87
N SER A 16 -9.08 -27.57 -6.07
CA SER A 16 -9.89 -27.27 -7.27
C SER A 16 -9.46 -28.07 -8.52
N ASP A 17 -10.45 -28.58 -9.26
CA ASP A 17 -10.29 -29.31 -10.54
C ASP A 17 -9.68 -28.48 -11.69
N ALA A 18 -9.46 -27.18 -11.48
CA ALA A 18 -8.62 -26.33 -12.31
C ALA A 18 -7.41 -25.90 -11.46
N GLU A 19 -6.21 -26.37 -11.82
CA GLU A 19 -4.97 -25.96 -11.17
C GLU A 19 -4.70 -24.48 -11.48
N LEU A 20 -4.97 -23.59 -10.52
CA LEU A 20 -4.51 -22.21 -10.61
C LEU A 20 -2.99 -22.19 -10.61
N THR A 21 -2.40 -21.47 -11.58
CA THR A 21 -0.96 -21.30 -11.63
C THR A 21 -0.49 -20.35 -10.52
N ALA A 22 0.80 -20.37 -10.20
CA ALA A 22 1.39 -19.39 -9.28
C ALA A 22 1.15 -17.94 -9.73
N ILE A 23 1.15 -17.70 -11.04
CA ILE A 23 0.87 -16.38 -11.63
C ILE A 23 -0.58 -15.98 -11.36
N ASP A 24 -1.54 -16.88 -11.58
CA ASP A 24 -2.97 -16.58 -11.35
C ASP A 24 -3.24 -16.25 -9.87
N MET A 25 -2.61 -16.99 -8.96
CA MET A 25 -2.72 -16.73 -7.53
C MET A 25 -2.14 -15.37 -7.15
N GLU A 26 -0.94 -15.05 -7.65
CA GLU A 26 -0.26 -13.79 -7.39
C GLU A 26 -1.08 -12.59 -7.92
N ILE A 27 -1.65 -12.70 -9.12
CA ILE A 27 -2.55 -11.68 -9.68
C ILE A 27 -3.76 -11.47 -8.77
N ARG A 28 -4.41 -12.53 -8.28
CA ARG A 28 -5.57 -12.40 -7.38
C ARG A 28 -5.22 -11.73 -6.06
N ARG A 29 -4.07 -12.08 -5.47
CA ARG A 29 -3.56 -11.46 -4.24
C ARG A 29 -3.32 -9.97 -4.44
N ARG A 30 -2.64 -9.59 -5.53
CA ARG A 30 -2.37 -8.18 -5.87
C ARG A 30 -3.65 -7.39 -6.12
N VAL A 31 -4.63 -7.97 -6.80
CA VAL A 31 -5.96 -7.35 -7.01
C VAL A 31 -6.69 -7.14 -5.69
N TYR A 32 -6.70 -8.16 -4.81
CA TYR A 32 -7.33 -8.05 -3.50
C TYR A 32 -6.71 -6.94 -2.65
N TRP A 33 -5.38 -6.97 -2.50
CA TRP A 33 -4.67 -5.99 -1.69
C TRP A 33 -4.66 -4.59 -2.30
N GLY A 34 -4.61 -4.47 -3.63
CA GLY A 34 -4.74 -3.20 -4.33
C GLY A 34 -6.09 -2.54 -4.05
N ALA A 35 -7.17 -3.31 -4.03
CA ALA A 35 -8.48 -2.80 -3.67
C ALA A 35 -8.62 -2.50 -2.18
N TYR A 36 -8.02 -3.30 -1.30
CA TYR A 36 -7.96 -3.02 0.13
C TYR A 36 -7.34 -1.64 0.40
N VAL A 37 -6.19 -1.36 -0.24
CA VAL A 37 -5.53 -0.05 -0.18
C VAL A 37 -6.42 1.05 -0.75
N GLY A 38 -6.99 0.83 -1.94
CA GLY A 38 -7.89 1.79 -2.59
C GLY A 38 -9.10 2.15 -1.71
N ASP A 39 -9.71 1.18 -1.04
CA ASP A 39 -10.82 1.40 -0.11
C ASP A 39 -10.39 2.28 1.07
N LYS A 40 -9.19 2.07 1.66
CA LYS A 40 -8.69 2.91 2.76
C LYS A 40 -8.41 4.34 2.32
N PHE A 41 -7.77 4.54 1.18
CA PHE A 41 -7.55 5.88 0.63
C PHE A 41 -8.85 6.63 0.37
N GLN A 42 -9.82 5.97 -0.27
CA GLN A 42 -11.12 6.57 -0.53
C GLN A 42 -11.87 6.86 0.77
N SER A 43 -11.77 5.97 1.75
CA SER A 43 -12.41 6.12 3.06
C SER A 43 -11.85 7.30 3.85
N LEU A 44 -10.53 7.47 3.85
CA LEU A 44 -9.86 8.65 4.41
C LEU A 44 -10.33 9.94 3.72
N PHE A 45 -10.36 9.96 2.39
CA PHE A 45 -10.70 11.16 1.64
C PHE A 45 -12.16 11.57 1.77
N LEU A 46 -13.07 10.59 1.82
CA LEU A 46 -14.52 10.82 1.87
C LEU A 46 -15.09 10.82 3.29
N GLY A 47 -14.28 10.53 4.31
CA GLY A 47 -14.73 10.44 5.69
C GLY A 47 -15.74 9.31 5.93
N ARG A 48 -15.67 8.23 5.16
CA ARG A 48 -16.55 7.05 5.32
C ARG A 48 -15.81 5.89 5.99
N PRO A 49 -16.50 5.00 6.70
CA PRO A 49 -15.90 3.75 7.15
C PRO A 49 -15.40 2.90 5.96
N PRO A 50 -14.25 2.21 6.08
CA PRO A 50 -13.77 1.27 5.08
C PRO A 50 -14.73 0.09 4.90
N ALA A 51 -14.97 -0.30 3.65
CA ALA A 51 -15.82 -1.44 3.34
C ALA A 51 -15.05 -2.78 3.42
N MET A 52 -13.76 -2.78 3.10
CA MET A 52 -12.93 -3.98 3.14
C MET A 52 -12.22 -4.07 4.50
N LEU A 53 -12.72 -4.92 5.39
CA LEU A 53 -12.04 -5.22 6.64
C LEU A 53 -10.85 -6.15 6.39
N GLU A 54 -9.79 -6.02 7.17
CA GLU A 54 -8.64 -6.92 7.09
C GLU A 54 -9.05 -8.39 7.29
N SER A 55 -9.95 -8.63 8.25
CA SER A 55 -10.47 -9.96 8.58
C SER A 55 -11.41 -10.55 7.53
N ALA A 56 -11.83 -9.78 6.53
CA ALA A 56 -12.82 -10.22 5.53
C ALA A 56 -12.25 -11.20 4.50
N GLY A 57 -10.92 -11.27 4.35
CA GLY A 57 -10.25 -12.16 3.40
C GLY A 57 -9.16 -13.01 4.05
N LYS A 58 -8.95 -14.20 3.50
CA LYS A 58 -7.85 -15.10 3.89
C LYS A 58 -6.77 -15.06 2.81
N VAL A 59 -6.25 -13.87 2.54
CA VAL A 59 -5.28 -13.64 1.47
C VAL A 59 -3.91 -13.37 2.09
N SER A 60 -2.89 -14.12 1.71
CA SER A 60 -1.54 -13.91 2.19
C SER A 60 -0.99 -12.54 1.77
N ARG A 61 -0.22 -11.91 2.67
CA ARG A 61 0.58 -10.70 2.37
C ARG A 61 1.94 -11.03 1.75
N GLU A 62 2.27 -12.32 1.65
CA GLU A 62 3.50 -12.79 1.02
C GLU A 62 3.35 -12.87 -0.50
N TYR A 63 4.28 -12.23 -1.19
CA TYR A 63 4.41 -12.30 -2.65
C TYR A 63 5.07 -13.60 -3.05
N LEU A 64 4.60 -14.19 -4.15
CA LEU A 64 5.18 -15.40 -4.75
C LEU A 64 6.41 -15.10 -5.62
N ASP A 65 6.67 -13.82 -5.90
CA ASP A 65 7.77 -13.37 -6.74
C ASP A 65 8.44 -12.10 -6.19
N SER A 66 9.57 -11.74 -6.78
CA SER A 66 10.28 -10.48 -6.53
C SER A 66 10.55 -9.67 -7.80
N TYR A 67 9.73 -9.87 -8.84
CA TYR A 67 9.98 -9.40 -10.21
C TYR A 67 10.17 -7.88 -10.27
N GLU A 68 9.26 -7.13 -9.65
CA GLU A 68 9.25 -5.66 -9.71
C GLU A 68 10.16 -4.99 -8.66
N GLU A 69 10.65 -5.72 -7.67
CA GLU A 69 11.34 -5.13 -6.51
C GLU A 69 12.62 -4.39 -6.92
N LEU A 70 13.42 -5.00 -7.80
CA LEU A 70 14.70 -4.45 -8.27
C LEU A 70 14.65 -3.97 -9.72
N GLU A 71 13.46 -3.95 -10.33
CA GLU A 71 13.28 -3.41 -11.68
C GLU A 71 13.69 -1.94 -11.72
N MET A 72 14.46 -1.57 -12.74
CA MET A 72 14.94 -0.20 -12.87
C MET A 72 13.81 0.71 -13.34
N TRP A 73 13.41 1.65 -12.50
CA TRP A 73 12.38 2.63 -12.82
C TRP A 73 13.01 3.89 -13.45
N THR A 74 12.44 4.30 -14.58
CA THR A 74 12.72 5.59 -15.23
C THR A 74 11.40 6.25 -15.64
N PRO A 75 11.31 7.60 -15.64
CA PRO A 75 10.15 8.29 -16.18
C PRO A 75 9.87 7.88 -17.63
N TYR A 76 8.60 7.78 -17.98
CA TYR A 76 8.21 7.63 -19.39
C TYR A 76 8.57 8.90 -20.16
N VAL A 77 9.25 8.73 -21.30
CA VAL A 77 9.60 9.81 -22.22
C VAL A 77 8.79 9.59 -23.49
N ASP A 78 7.90 10.53 -23.81
CA ASP A 78 7.06 10.44 -25.00
C ASP A 78 7.93 10.62 -26.26
N PRO A 79 8.04 9.61 -27.15
CA PRO A 79 8.84 9.71 -28.37
C PRO A 79 8.27 10.71 -29.39
N LEU A 80 7.00 11.13 -29.24
CA LEU A 80 6.34 12.08 -30.15
C LEU A 80 6.54 13.54 -29.74
N VAL A 81 7.04 13.79 -28.52
CA VAL A 81 7.35 15.13 -28.03
C VAL A 81 8.82 15.39 -28.32
N GLU A 82 9.11 16.36 -29.19
CA GLU A 82 10.48 16.86 -29.35
C GLU A 82 11.00 17.25 -27.97
N SER A 83 12.17 16.71 -27.58
CA SER A 83 12.77 16.93 -26.26
C SER A 83 13.02 18.43 -26.04
N SER A 84 12.02 19.13 -25.50
CA SER A 84 11.94 20.58 -25.64
C SER A 84 12.63 21.34 -24.52
N ASP A 85 13.34 20.67 -23.62
CA ASP A 85 14.02 21.36 -22.53
C ASP A 85 15.32 20.67 -22.13
N ALA A 86 16.42 21.07 -22.77
CA ALA A 86 17.77 20.64 -22.42
C ALA A 86 18.20 21.08 -21.00
N THR A 87 17.34 21.81 -20.28
CA THR A 87 17.56 22.27 -18.90
C THR A 87 17.13 21.24 -17.85
N VAL A 88 16.30 20.24 -18.20
CA VAL A 88 15.86 19.20 -17.27
C VAL A 88 16.93 18.10 -17.20
N PRO A 89 17.59 17.88 -16.05
CA PRO A 89 18.58 16.83 -15.92
C PRO A 89 17.93 15.45 -16.10
N ALA A 90 18.61 14.59 -16.86
CA ALA A 90 18.17 13.22 -17.07
C ALA A 90 18.09 12.46 -15.74
N TYR A 91 16.96 11.81 -15.49
CA TYR A 91 16.77 10.99 -14.30
C TYR A 91 17.67 9.74 -14.40
N PRO A 92 18.56 9.47 -13.44
CA PRO A 92 19.54 8.37 -13.52
C PRO A 92 18.90 6.97 -13.43
N GLY A 93 17.60 6.92 -13.14
CA GLY A 93 16.87 5.71 -12.82
C GLY A 93 17.26 5.16 -11.45
N ARG A 94 16.38 4.37 -10.84
CA ARG A 94 16.68 3.62 -9.62
C ARG A 94 15.78 2.40 -9.48
N PRO A 95 16.16 1.39 -8.68
CA PRO A 95 15.28 0.28 -8.39
C PRO A 95 13.91 0.74 -7.88
N SER A 96 12.84 0.09 -8.37
CA SER A 96 11.46 0.48 -8.10
C SER A 96 11.07 0.25 -6.64
N TYR A 97 11.60 -0.79 -5.99
CA TYR A 97 11.19 -1.25 -4.66
C TYR A 97 9.66 -1.37 -4.50
N ALA A 98 8.94 -1.75 -5.57
CA ALA A 98 7.49 -1.76 -5.61
C ALA A 98 6.87 -2.66 -4.52
N LEU A 99 7.45 -3.84 -4.27
CA LEU A 99 6.92 -4.80 -3.31
C LEU A 99 7.18 -4.33 -1.88
N SER A 100 8.40 -3.85 -1.59
CA SER A 100 8.73 -3.26 -0.30
C SER A 100 7.86 -2.04 0.01
N THR A 101 7.69 -1.16 -0.97
CA THR A 101 6.83 0.03 -0.85
C THR A 101 5.39 -0.35 -0.56
N PHE A 102 4.83 -1.29 -1.31
CA PHE A 102 3.44 -1.70 -1.16
C PHE A 102 3.20 -2.43 0.17
N ARG A 103 4.16 -3.22 0.66
CA ARG A 103 4.12 -3.80 2.02
C ARG A 103 4.04 -2.73 3.09
N SER A 104 4.90 -1.71 3.01
CA SER A 104 4.84 -0.56 3.92
C SER A 104 3.51 0.19 3.82
N LEU A 105 2.94 0.29 2.61
CA LEU A 105 1.64 0.93 2.40
C LEU A 105 0.48 0.12 3.02
N LEU A 106 0.50 -1.20 2.95
CA LEU A 106 -0.48 -2.05 3.63
C LEU A 106 -0.48 -1.83 5.15
N GLN A 107 0.70 -1.79 5.77
CA GLN A 107 0.82 -1.50 7.21
C GLN A 107 0.26 -0.11 7.56
N LEU A 108 0.50 0.89 6.71
CA LEU A 108 -0.05 2.23 6.90
C LEU A 108 -1.58 2.24 6.74
N CYS A 109 -2.12 1.45 5.81
CA CYS A 109 -3.56 1.28 5.61
C CYS A 109 -4.26 0.66 6.83
N ASP A 110 -3.59 -0.24 7.55
CA ASP A 110 -4.12 -0.82 8.80
C ASP A 110 -4.22 0.24 9.90
N ILE A 111 -3.19 1.08 10.04
CA ILE A 111 -3.20 2.22 10.98
C ILE A 111 -4.29 3.23 10.57
N ALA A 112 -4.41 3.53 9.28
CA ALA A 112 -5.44 4.42 8.75
C ALA A 112 -6.85 3.91 9.03
N ALA A 113 -7.09 2.60 8.90
CA ALA A 113 -8.37 2.00 9.25
C ALA A 113 -8.73 2.26 10.72
N ARG A 114 -7.77 2.08 11.63
CA ARG A 114 -7.95 2.34 13.07
C ARG A 114 -8.24 3.82 13.35
N ILE A 115 -7.60 4.73 12.63
CA ILE A 115 -7.88 6.19 12.72
C ILE A 115 -9.31 6.48 12.27
N ILE A 116 -9.73 5.97 11.12
CA ILE A 116 -11.08 6.19 10.60
C ILE A 116 -12.12 5.67 11.58
N ASP A 117 -11.93 4.46 12.08
CA ASP A 117 -12.87 3.82 13.00
C ASP A 117 -12.99 4.60 14.33
N ALA A 118 -11.87 5.00 14.92
CA ALA A 118 -11.86 5.68 16.21
C ALA A 118 -12.36 7.13 16.15
N PHE A 119 -12.01 7.89 15.10
CA PHE A 119 -12.20 9.34 15.08
C PHE A 119 -13.20 9.85 14.04
N TYR A 120 -13.52 9.04 13.04
CA TYR A 120 -14.34 9.46 11.88
C TYR A 120 -15.54 8.55 11.63
N SER A 121 -15.73 7.48 12.42
CA SER A 121 -16.92 6.66 12.35
C SER A 121 -18.11 7.35 13.00
N ILE A 122 -19.32 6.92 12.63
CA ILE A 122 -20.57 7.40 13.23
C ILE A 122 -20.59 7.13 14.74
N ASN A 123 -19.96 6.02 15.17
CA ASN A 123 -19.93 5.59 16.56
C ASN A 123 -18.86 6.32 17.39
N SER A 124 -17.99 7.13 16.76
CA SER A 124 -16.93 7.85 17.46
C SER A 124 -17.45 8.79 18.56
N ALA A 125 -18.67 9.31 18.41
CA ALA A 125 -19.33 10.16 19.41
C ALA A 125 -19.72 9.41 20.71
N GLU A 126 -19.81 8.08 20.66
CA GLU A 126 -20.14 7.24 21.82
C GLU A 126 -18.88 6.80 22.59
N ILE A 127 -17.69 7.00 22.01
CA ILE A 127 -16.42 6.62 22.62
C ILE A 127 -16.05 7.64 23.70
N SER A 128 -15.62 7.17 24.87
CA SER A 128 -15.19 8.05 25.95
C SER A 128 -13.94 8.86 25.54
N GLN A 129 -13.83 10.07 26.08
CA GLN A 129 -12.68 10.93 25.83
C GLN A 129 -11.35 10.24 26.21
N ASP A 130 -11.33 9.50 27.33
CA ASP A 130 -10.14 8.78 27.78
C ASP A 130 -9.71 7.69 26.79
N ALA A 131 -10.68 6.93 26.26
CA ALA A 131 -10.41 5.89 25.25
C ALA A 131 -9.92 6.49 23.91
N LEU A 132 -10.43 7.66 23.52
CA LEU A 132 -9.94 8.39 22.34
C LEU A 132 -8.51 8.90 22.54
N LEU A 133 -8.17 9.39 23.74
CA LEU A 133 -6.81 9.84 24.07
C LEU A 133 -5.80 8.70 24.07
N GLU A 134 -6.19 7.53 24.60
CA GLU A 134 -5.40 6.30 24.56
C GLU A 134 -5.20 5.83 23.12
N THR A 135 -6.28 5.74 22.33
CA THR A 135 -6.21 5.35 20.92
C THR A 135 -5.31 6.30 20.11
N ARG A 136 -5.38 7.61 20.37
CA ARG A 136 -4.48 8.60 19.75
C ARG A 136 -3.02 8.35 20.11
N HIS A 137 -2.74 8.02 21.37
CA HIS A 137 -1.39 7.69 21.82
C HIS A 137 -0.86 6.45 21.08
N ASP A 138 -1.65 5.38 21.03
CA ASP A 138 -1.28 4.14 20.36
C ASP A 138 -1.04 4.35 18.86
N VAL A 139 -1.93 5.06 18.17
CA VAL A 139 -1.78 5.37 16.75
C VAL A 139 -0.48 6.14 16.50
N ARG A 140 -0.16 7.11 17.36
CA ARG A 140 1.08 7.87 17.25
C ARG A 140 2.31 6.97 17.42
N GLU A 141 2.26 6.04 18.36
CA GLU A 141 3.33 5.07 18.56
C GLU A 141 3.46 4.14 17.34
N GLN A 142 2.35 3.60 16.83
CA GLN A 142 2.33 2.74 15.64
C GLN A 142 2.89 3.44 14.40
N LEU A 143 2.50 4.70 14.16
CA LEU A 143 3.05 5.51 13.07
C LEU A 143 4.57 5.73 13.23
N SER A 144 5.03 5.96 14.46
CA SER A 144 6.45 6.15 14.76
C SER A 144 7.24 4.85 14.53
N GLN A 145 6.72 3.72 15.02
CA GLN A 145 7.30 2.40 14.81
C GLN A 145 7.33 2.04 13.32
N TRP A 146 6.22 2.26 12.60
CA TRP A 146 6.15 2.08 11.15
C TRP A 146 7.24 2.87 10.42
N LYS A 147 7.36 4.18 10.69
CA LYS A 147 8.40 5.04 10.07
C LYS A 147 9.81 4.55 10.39
N ASN A 148 10.06 4.12 11.62
CA ASN A 148 11.38 3.63 12.05
C ASN A 148 11.75 2.29 11.40
N ASN A 149 10.76 1.40 11.23
CA ASN A 149 10.92 0.06 10.65
C ASN A 149 11.01 0.04 9.12
N LEU A 150 10.82 1.19 8.46
CA LEU A 150 11.05 1.29 7.01
C LEU A 150 12.49 0.88 6.67
N SER A 151 12.62 0.10 5.60
CA SER A 151 13.91 -0.28 5.04
C SER A 151 14.72 0.95 4.62
N LEU A 152 16.05 0.85 4.68
CA LEU A 152 16.94 1.98 4.38
C LEU A 152 16.68 2.59 2.99
N TRP A 153 16.35 1.77 2.00
CA TRP A 153 16.10 2.20 0.62
C TRP A 153 14.74 2.88 0.41
N LEU A 154 13.80 2.77 1.37
CA LEU A 154 12.53 3.51 1.38
C LEU A 154 12.61 4.81 2.19
N LYS A 155 13.66 5.00 2.98
CA LYS A 155 13.91 6.27 3.69
C LYS A 155 14.49 7.27 2.69
N TYR A 156 13.77 8.35 2.47
CA TYR A 156 14.16 9.40 1.54
C TYR A 156 14.64 10.63 2.29
N ASP A 157 15.83 11.10 1.91
CA ASP A 157 16.38 12.37 2.36
C ASP A 157 16.54 13.33 1.16
N PRO A 158 15.70 14.37 1.05
CA PRO A 158 15.73 15.30 -0.08
C PRO A 158 17.02 16.14 -0.13
N SER A 159 17.80 16.20 0.95
CA SER A 159 19.06 16.96 0.98
C SER A 159 20.24 16.20 0.36
N THR A 160 20.16 14.87 0.29
CA THR A 160 21.27 14.01 -0.13
C THR A 160 20.94 13.07 -1.29
N GLN A 161 19.65 12.84 -1.58
CA GLN A 161 19.21 11.84 -2.55
C GLN A 161 18.38 12.44 -3.69
N PRO A 162 18.44 11.86 -4.91
CA PRO A 162 17.52 12.23 -5.98
C PRO A 162 16.10 11.76 -5.66
N THR A 163 15.10 12.50 -6.18
CA THR A 163 13.68 12.20 -6.01
C THR A 163 13.37 10.74 -6.34
N PRO A 164 12.68 9.99 -5.48
CA PRO A 164 12.32 8.61 -5.76
C PRO A 164 11.21 8.48 -6.81
N PRO A 165 10.97 7.26 -7.33
CA PRO A 165 9.78 6.96 -8.11
C PRO A 165 8.49 7.39 -7.40
N PRO A 166 7.45 7.80 -8.14
CA PRO A 166 6.24 8.41 -7.58
C PRO A 166 5.42 7.46 -6.69
N HIS A 167 5.56 6.15 -6.87
CA HIS A 167 4.88 5.16 -6.03
C HIS A 167 5.54 4.97 -4.67
N GLN A 168 6.81 5.37 -4.49
CA GLN A 168 7.51 5.26 -3.21
C GLN A 168 6.96 6.28 -2.21
N VAL A 169 6.26 5.78 -1.19
CA VAL A 169 5.73 6.61 -0.10
C VAL A 169 6.89 7.08 0.78
N THR A 170 7.22 8.36 0.69
CA THR A 170 8.25 8.97 1.54
C THR A 170 7.61 9.77 2.66
N PRO A 171 7.72 9.32 3.93
CA PRO A 171 7.26 10.14 5.04
C PRO A 171 8.21 11.33 5.22
N GLN A 172 7.74 12.53 4.92
CA GLN A 172 8.45 13.78 5.29
C GLN A 172 8.48 13.96 6.81
#